data_AF-A0A7C9BJ97-F1
#
_entry.id   AF-A0A7C9BJ97-F1
#
_cell.length_a   1.000
_cell.length_b   1.000
_cell.length_c   1.000
_cell.angle_alpha   90.00
_cell.angle_beta   90.00
_cell.angle_gamma   90.00
#
_symmetry.space_group_name_H-M   'P 1'
#
loop_
_entity.id
_entity.type
_entity.pdbx_description
1 polymer ?
#
loop_
_entity_poly.entity_id
_entity_poly.type
_entity_poly.pdbx_seq_one_letter_code
_entity_poly.pdbx_strand_id
1 'polypeptide(L)'
;MPWLTDKTKSGYAKISYCRWEVEEDLNLLAIVHHRQYYSKNSLTRTLVQAYENFLDSQEKEIAIRSRIFTEFLADEYAKQVNNYFEYMISAIFAEIATNYPKRDIDGILYPSVKVSGDGYNVALTPKACEKISLRAAGECSVYSKMDHTYVGTDSIVSLDGRTDNFDLVKTNRDRTEIFKRLGVSSIDELI
;
A
#
# COMPACT_ATOMS: atom_id res chain seq x y z
N MET A 1 9.82 1.58 8.85
CA MET A 1 10.32 2.56 9.84
C MET A 1 9.78 2.16 11.22
N PRO A 2 10.46 1.24 11.93
CA PRO A 2 9.97 0.70 13.22
C PRO A 2 9.72 1.77 14.30
N TRP A 3 10.44 2.89 14.24
CA TRP A 3 10.31 4.03 15.14
C TRP A 3 9.03 4.86 14.93
N LEU A 4 8.32 4.72 13.81
CA LEU A 4 7.01 5.36 13.64
C LEU A 4 5.91 4.69 14.47
N THR A 5 6.10 3.42 14.83
CA THR A 5 5.15 2.62 15.62
C THR A 5 5.55 2.47 17.08
N ASP A 6 6.78 2.83 17.42
CA ASP A 6 7.34 2.75 18.77
C ASP A 6 7.55 4.16 19.33
N LYS A 7 6.63 4.60 20.20
CA LYS A 7 6.61 5.94 20.78
C LYS A 7 7.81 6.26 21.68
N THR A 8 8.68 5.29 21.96
CA THR A 8 9.91 5.51 22.73
C THR A 8 11.11 5.83 21.86
N LYS A 9 10.97 5.74 20.52
CA LYS A 9 12.07 5.91 19.58
C LYS A 9 11.94 7.20 18.78
N SER A 10 13.08 7.78 18.50
CA SER A 10 13.22 8.85 17.51
C SER A 10 13.65 8.26 16.18
N GLY A 11 13.45 9.02 15.11
CA GLY A 11 13.95 8.65 13.81
C GLY A 11 13.80 9.74 12.78
N TYR A 12 14.58 9.59 11.72
CA TYR A 12 14.50 10.40 10.52
C TYR A 12 14.47 9.49 9.30
N ALA A 13 13.61 9.82 8.34
CA ALA A 13 13.62 9.17 7.04
C ALA A 13 13.14 10.11 5.95
N LYS A 14 13.69 9.91 4.75
CA LYS A 14 13.10 10.45 3.53
C LYS A 14 12.12 9.44 2.95
N ILE A 15 10.98 9.95 2.51
CA ILE A 15 9.96 9.17 1.81
C ILE A 15 9.55 9.89 0.54
N SER A 16 9.21 9.11 -0.48
CA SER A 16 8.56 9.62 -1.67
C SER A 16 7.08 9.23 -1.62
N TYR A 17 6.22 10.13 -2.07
CA TYR A 17 4.80 9.89 -2.22
C TYR A 17 4.35 10.34 -3.60
N CYS A 18 3.41 9.60 -4.16
CA CYS A 18 2.87 9.87 -5.48
C CYS A 18 1.34 9.81 -5.42
N ARG A 19 0.69 10.66 -6.20
CA ARG A 19 -0.74 10.57 -6.47
C ARG A 19 -0.92 10.10 -7.89
N TRP A 20 -1.58 8.96 -8.03
CA TRP A 20 -1.98 8.39 -9.31
C TRP A 20 -3.49 8.54 -9.48
N GLU A 21 -3.92 8.71 -10.73
CA GLU A 21 -5.32 8.68 -11.11
C GLU A 21 -5.55 7.49 -12.05
N VAL A 22 -6.70 6.83 -11.91
CA VAL A 22 -7.11 5.73 -12.77
C VAL A 22 -7.85 6.31 -13.96
N GLU A 23 -7.29 6.15 -15.16
CA GLU A 23 -7.86 6.67 -16.42
C GLU A 23 -8.76 5.62 -17.10
N GLU A 24 -8.43 4.34 -16.90
CA GLU A 24 -9.19 3.19 -17.40
C GLU A 24 -9.42 2.17 -16.29
N ASP A 25 -10.56 1.49 -16.33
CA ASP A 25 -10.92 0.51 -15.30
C ASP A 25 -9.84 -0.59 -15.15
N LEU A 26 -9.43 -0.79 -13.90
CA LEU A 26 -8.49 -1.84 -13.50
C LEU A 26 -9.26 -3.08 -13.07
N ASN A 27 -9.05 -4.20 -13.77
CA ASN A 27 -9.57 -5.51 -13.39
C ASN A 27 -8.63 -6.19 -12.39
N LEU A 28 -8.90 -6.00 -11.10
CA LEU A 28 -8.05 -6.47 -10.01
C LEU A 28 -8.61 -7.74 -9.35
N LEU A 29 -7.73 -8.70 -9.07
CA LEU A 29 -8.07 -9.83 -8.21
C LEU A 29 -7.96 -9.44 -6.75
N ALA A 30 -9.07 -9.49 -6.01
CA ALA A 30 -9.12 -9.11 -4.61
C ALA A 30 -8.76 -10.27 -3.67
N ILE A 31 -7.79 -10.05 -2.78
CA ILE A 31 -7.40 -10.96 -1.69
C ILE A 31 -7.86 -10.32 -0.38
N VAL A 32 -9.12 -10.55 0.01
CA VAL A 32 -9.80 -9.77 1.07
C VAL A 32 -10.24 -10.61 2.29
N HIS A 33 -9.82 -11.87 2.36
CA HIS A 33 -10.43 -12.87 3.26
C HIS A 33 -9.84 -12.94 4.68
N HIS A 34 -8.95 -12.03 5.05
CA HIS A 34 -8.41 -12.06 6.41
C HIS A 34 -9.49 -11.59 7.40
N ARG A 35 -10.01 -12.53 8.21
CA ARG A 35 -11.13 -12.35 9.16
C ARG A 35 -11.02 -11.11 10.05
N GLN A 36 -9.80 -10.68 10.34
CA GLN A 36 -9.53 -9.54 11.21
C GLN A 36 -9.89 -8.17 10.60
N TYR A 37 -10.08 -8.08 9.27
CA TYR A 37 -10.36 -6.79 8.59
C TYR A 37 -11.82 -6.62 8.14
N TYR A 38 -12.69 -7.59 8.44
CA TYR A 38 -14.09 -7.61 7.99
C TYR A 38 -14.92 -6.41 8.47
N SER A 39 -14.61 -5.88 9.66
CA SER A 39 -15.36 -4.79 10.28
C SER A 39 -14.79 -3.40 9.99
N LYS A 40 -13.68 -3.29 9.27
CA LYS A 40 -12.87 -2.06 9.18
C LYS A 40 -13.34 -1.08 8.11
N ASN A 41 -13.74 -1.55 6.94
CA ASN A 41 -14.15 -0.71 5.82
C ASN A 41 -15.36 -1.31 5.07
N SER A 42 -16.27 -0.45 4.59
CA SER A 42 -17.43 -0.84 3.78
C SER A 42 -17.03 -1.57 2.49
N LEU A 43 -15.94 -1.19 1.84
CA LEU A 43 -15.46 -1.88 0.63
C LEU A 43 -15.02 -3.31 0.94
N THR A 44 -14.27 -3.54 2.04
CA THR A 44 -13.85 -4.88 2.46
C THR A 44 -15.08 -5.76 2.69
N ARG A 45 -16.09 -5.22 3.38
CA ARG A 45 -17.34 -5.94 3.63
C ARG A 45 -18.03 -6.33 2.33
N THR A 46 -18.11 -5.42 1.36
CA THR A 46 -18.70 -5.71 0.04
C THR A 46 -17.94 -6.80 -0.69
N LEU A 47 -16.60 -6.73 -0.75
CA LEU A 47 -15.77 -7.70 -1.46
C LEU A 47 -15.85 -9.10 -0.82
N VAL A 48 -15.80 -9.16 0.51
CA VAL A 48 -15.99 -10.39 1.27
C VAL A 48 -17.37 -10.99 1.01
N GLN A 49 -18.44 -10.19 1.13
CA GLN A 49 -19.80 -10.69 0.95
C GLN A 49 -20.02 -11.21 -0.48
N ALA A 50 -19.49 -10.51 -1.48
CA ALA A 50 -19.55 -10.96 -2.86
C ALA A 50 -18.87 -12.33 -3.05
N TYR A 51 -17.72 -12.54 -2.40
CA TYR A 51 -17.02 -13.82 -2.45
C TYR A 51 -17.75 -14.93 -1.69
N GLU A 52 -18.26 -14.68 -0.49
CA GLU A 52 -19.03 -15.68 0.26
C GLU A 52 -20.31 -16.07 -0.52
N ASN A 53 -21.02 -15.11 -1.10
CA ASN A 53 -22.16 -15.38 -1.96
C ASN A 53 -21.78 -16.24 -3.18
N PHE A 54 -20.61 -15.98 -3.78
CA PHE A 54 -20.07 -16.82 -4.84
C PHE A 54 -19.81 -18.24 -4.34
N LEU A 55 -19.15 -18.41 -3.20
CA LEU A 55 -18.85 -19.74 -2.63
C LEU A 55 -20.10 -20.52 -2.24
N ASP A 56 -21.14 -19.85 -1.74
CA ASP A 56 -22.40 -20.49 -1.36
C ASP A 56 -23.16 -21.03 -2.58
N SER A 57 -22.84 -20.54 -3.79
CA SER A 57 -23.34 -21.09 -5.06
C SER A 57 -22.55 -22.30 -5.57
N GLN A 58 -21.42 -22.65 -4.93
CA GLN A 58 -20.56 -23.76 -5.33
C GLN A 58 -20.84 -25.03 -4.52
N GLU A 59 -20.29 -26.15 -4.98
CA GLU A 59 -20.31 -27.39 -4.19
C GLU A 59 -19.60 -27.21 -2.85
N LYS A 60 -20.13 -27.87 -1.80
CA LYS A 60 -19.66 -27.71 -0.42
C LYS A 60 -18.16 -27.93 -0.26
N GLU A 61 -17.61 -28.94 -0.95
CA GLU A 61 -16.18 -29.25 -0.88
C GLU A 61 -15.33 -28.16 -1.55
N ILE A 62 -15.76 -27.65 -2.70
CA ILE A 62 -15.10 -26.52 -3.38
C ILE A 62 -15.10 -25.31 -2.44
N ALA A 63 -16.26 -24.96 -1.88
CA ALA A 63 -16.39 -23.82 -0.99
C ALA A 63 -15.48 -23.93 0.25
N ILE A 64 -15.34 -25.11 0.86
CA ILE A 64 -14.45 -25.33 2.00
C ILE A 64 -12.98 -25.16 1.59
N ARG A 65 -12.55 -25.81 0.50
CA ARG A 65 -11.16 -25.75 0.03
C ARG A 65 -10.78 -24.33 -0.41
N SER A 66 -11.70 -23.64 -1.09
CA SER A 66 -11.53 -22.24 -1.50
C SER A 66 -11.32 -21.34 -0.29
N ARG A 67 -12.11 -21.48 0.79
CA ARG A 67 -11.92 -20.69 2.02
C ARG A 67 -10.53 -20.89 2.63
N ILE A 68 -10.11 -22.14 2.81
CA ILE A 68 -8.79 -22.48 3.36
C ILE A 68 -7.67 -21.86 2.51
N PHE A 69 -7.76 -22.03 1.20
CA PHE A 69 -6.75 -21.49 0.28
C PHE A 69 -6.69 -19.96 0.31
N THR A 70 -7.84 -19.29 0.30
CA THR A 70 -7.88 -17.82 0.34
C THR A 70 -7.47 -17.23 1.69
N GLU A 71 -7.73 -17.94 2.78
CA GLU A 71 -7.27 -17.53 4.12
C GLU A 71 -5.74 -17.61 4.20
N PHE A 72 -5.16 -18.72 3.71
CA PHE A 72 -3.70 -18.86 3.58
C PHE A 72 -3.08 -17.74 2.73
N LEU A 73 -3.65 -17.45 1.55
CA LEU A 73 -3.15 -16.35 0.73
C LEU A 73 -3.30 -15.01 1.44
N ALA A 74 -4.41 -14.76 2.13
CA ALA A 74 -4.59 -13.52 2.86
C ALA A 74 -3.52 -13.33 3.94
N ASP A 75 -3.13 -14.39 4.65
CA ASP A 75 -2.03 -14.37 5.62
C ASP A 75 -0.67 -14.06 4.94
N GLU A 76 -0.41 -14.65 3.78
CA GLU A 76 0.81 -14.41 2.99
C GLU A 76 0.92 -12.96 2.51
N TYR A 77 -0.19 -12.32 2.15
CA TYR A 77 -0.25 -10.90 1.81
C TYR A 77 -0.26 -9.98 3.05
N ALA A 78 -0.64 -10.52 4.22
CA ALA A 78 -0.78 -9.76 5.46
C ALA A 78 0.44 -9.83 6.39
N LYS A 79 1.44 -10.66 6.09
CA LYS A 79 2.59 -10.82 6.98
C LYS A 79 3.54 -9.62 6.96
N GLN A 80 4.18 -9.38 8.10
CA GLN A 80 5.29 -8.44 8.19
C GLN A 80 6.52 -9.03 7.51
N VAL A 81 7.07 -8.30 6.55
CA VAL A 81 8.23 -8.75 5.78
C VAL A 81 9.52 -8.08 6.25
N ASN A 82 10.52 -8.88 6.56
CA ASN A 82 11.87 -8.50 6.97
C ASN A 82 12.93 -8.80 5.89
N ASN A 83 12.62 -9.69 4.94
CA ASN A 83 13.51 -10.00 3.81
C ASN A 83 12.72 -10.26 2.50
N TYR A 84 13.36 -10.09 1.35
CA TYR A 84 12.69 -10.20 0.05
C TYR A 84 12.12 -11.60 -0.26
N PHE A 85 12.71 -12.68 0.29
CA PHE A 85 12.23 -14.04 0.06
C PHE A 85 10.88 -14.33 0.72
N GLU A 86 10.52 -13.55 1.74
CA GLU A 86 9.20 -13.68 2.35
C GLU A 86 8.07 -13.28 1.39
N TYR A 87 8.32 -12.52 0.32
CA TYR A 87 7.31 -12.24 -0.70
C TYR A 87 7.10 -13.37 -1.72
N MET A 88 7.87 -14.46 -1.65
CA MET A 88 7.90 -15.47 -2.72
C MET A 88 6.52 -16.07 -3.04
N ILE A 89 5.74 -16.46 -2.03
CA ILE A 89 4.44 -17.11 -2.24
C ILE A 89 3.42 -16.12 -2.84
N SER A 90 3.33 -14.91 -2.29
CA SER A 90 2.41 -13.88 -2.80
C SER A 90 2.80 -13.42 -4.21
N ALA A 91 4.10 -13.28 -4.50
CA ALA A 91 4.62 -12.93 -5.82
C ALA A 91 4.33 -14.03 -6.86
N ILE A 92 4.62 -15.30 -6.56
CA ILE A 92 4.32 -16.43 -7.46
C ILE A 92 2.81 -16.52 -7.73
N PHE A 93 1.99 -16.35 -6.70
CA PHE A 93 0.53 -16.34 -6.89
C PHE A 93 0.08 -15.18 -7.78
N ALA A 94 0.61 -13.97 -7.57
CA ALA A 94 0.30 -12.81 -8.41
C ALA A 94 0.69 -13.06 -9.86
N GLU A 95 1.85 -13.66 -10.11
CA GLU A 95 2.31 -14.04 -11.45
C GLU A 95 1.38 -15.07 -12.09
N ILE A 96 0.99 -16.13 -11.37
CA ILE A 96 0.05 -17.14 -11.88
C ILE A 96 -1.31 -16.52 -12.20
N ALA A 97 -1.83 -15.67 -11.31
CA ALA A 97 -3.14 -15.05 -11.47
C ALA A 97 -3.17 -14.10 -12.67
N THR A 98 -2.15 -13.24 -12.80
CA THR A 98 -2.07 -12.25 -13.89
C THR A 98 -1.77 -12.86 -15.25
N ASN A 99 -1.14 -14.04 -15.29
CA ASN A 99 -0.89 -14.79 -16.54
C ASN A 99 -1.96 -15.87 -16.83
N TYR A 100 -3.03 -15.96 -16.04
CA TYR A 100 -4.03 -17.01 -16.24
C TYR A 100 -4.73 -16.85 -17.61
N PRO A 101 -4.75 -17.89 -18.46
CA PRO A 101 -5.29 -17.76 -19.82
C PRO A 101 -6.73 -17.27 -19.85
N LYS A 102 -7.02 -16.39 -20.82
CA LYS A 102 -8.38 -15.85 -21.08
C LYS A 102 -8.95 -14.97 -19.96
N ARG A 103 -8.13 -14.52 -19.01
CA ARG A 103 -8.49 -13.46 -18.06
C ARG A 103 -7.47 -12.33 -18.17
N ASP A 104 -7.95 -11.13 -18.43
CA ASP A 104 -7.13 -9.92 -18.45
C ASP A 104 -7.15 -9.34 -17.03
N ILE A 105 -6.27 -9.85 -16.16
CA ILE A 105 -6.15 -9.41 -14.76
C ILE A 105 -5.00 -8.40 -14.70
N ASP A 106 -5.33 -7.17 -14.35
CA ASP A 106 -4.40 -6.04 -14.31
C ASP A 106 -3.47 -6.09 -13.08
N GLY A 107 -3.89 -6.78 -12.03
CA GLY A 107 -3.16 -6.81 -10.77
C GLY A 107 -3.92 -7.43 -9.61
N ILE A 108 -3.35 -7.29 -8.42
CA ILE A 108 -3.86 -7.81 -7.14
C ILE A 108 -4.21 -6.65 -6.20
N LEU A 109 -5.41 -6.69 -5.63
CA LEU A 109 -5.88 -5.80 -4.57
C LEU A 109 -5.84 -6.54 -3.24
N TYR A 110 -5.21 -5.97 -2.21
CA TYR A 110 -5.11 -6.60 -0.89
C TYR A 110 -5.13 -5.56 0.24
N PRO A 111 -5.66 -5.89 1.43
CA PRO A 111 -5.74 -4.95 2.55
C PRO A 111 -4.34 -4.56 3.04
N SER A 112 -4.18 -3.31 3.42
CA SER A 112 -2.92 -2.83 3.98
C SER A 112 -2.82 -3.13 5.48
N VAL A 113 -1.89 -4.02 5.82
CA VAL A 113 -1.56 -4.45 7.18
C VAL A 113 -1.14 -3.26 8.06
N LYS A 114 -0.37 -2.33 7.48
CA LYS A 114 0.25 -1.21 8.20
C LYS A 114 -0.75 -0.18 8.70
N VAL A 115 -1.93 -0.10 8.07
CA VAL A 115 -3.03 0.77 8.51
C VAL A 115 -4.22 -0.03 9.02
N SER A 116 -3.99 -1.26 9.52
CA SER A 116 -5.03 -2.12 10.08
C SER A 116 -6.25 -2.34 9.16
N GLY A 117 -6.06 -2.30 7.84
CA GLY A 117 -7.13 -2.46 6.85
C GLY A 117 -7.87 -1.18 6.44
N ASP A 118 -7.47 0.01 6.91
CA ASP A 118 -8.13 1.28 6.55
C ASP A 118 -7.83 1.73 5.10
N GLY A 119 -6.84 1.11 4.46
CA GLY A 119 -6.51 1.31 3.06
C GLY A 119 -6.15 -0.01 2.39
N TYR A 120 -6.07 0.03 1.05
CA TYR A 120 -5.69 -1.11 0.23
C TYR A 120 -4.35 -0.84 -0.44
N ASN A 121 -3.59 -1.92 -0.63
CA ASN A 121 -2.47 -1.93 -1.53
C ASN A 121 -2.93 -2.53 -2.87
N VAL A 122 -2.31 -2.06 -3.94
CA VAL A 122 -2.51 -2.59 -5.29
C VAL A 122 -1.15 -2.95 -5.86
N ALA A 123 -1.02 -4.17 -6.36
CA ALA A 123 0.13 -4.61 -7.14
C ALA A 123 -0.30 -4.75 -8.61
N LEU A 124 0.26 -3.94 -9.49
CA LEU A 124 -0.12 -3.89 -10.92
C LEU A 124 0.92 -4.58 -11.79
N THR A 125 0.44 -5.19 -12.88
CA THR A 125 1.32 -5.63 -13.98
C THR A 125 1.90 -4.41 -14.70
N PRO A 126 3.06 -4.53 -15.38
CA PRO A 126 3.62 -3.43 -16.17
C PRO A 126 2.65 -2.89 -17.22
N LYS A 127 1.86 -3.76 -17.86
CA LYS A 127 0.85 -3.37 -18.86
C LYS A 127 -0.27 -2.54 -18.23
N ALA A 128 -0.74 -2.91 -17.04
CA ALA A 128 -1.79 -2.16 -16.33
C ALA A 128 -1.35 -0.76 -15.90
N CYS A 129 -0.04 -0.48 -15.84
CA CYS A 129 0.46 0.88 -15.58
C CYS A 129 0.09 1.88 -16.69
N GLU A 130 -0.26 1.42 -17.89
CA GLU A 130 -0.77 2.28 -18.98
C GLU A 130 -2.17 2.86 -18.67
N LYS A 131 -2.91 2.25 -17.73
CA LYS A 131 -4.27 2.64 -17.32
C LYS A 131 -4.29 3.68 -16.21
N ILE A 132 -3.13 4.09 -15.71
CA ILE A 132 -3.00 5.06 -14.63
C ILE A 132 -2.08 6.21 -15.02
N SER A 133 -2.34 7.39 -14.46
CA SER A 133 -1.58 8.59 -14.74
C SER A 133 -1.00 9.19 -13.46
N LEU A 134 0.27 9.55 -13.48
CA LEU A 134 0.90 10.22 -12.34
C LEU A 134 0.48 11.70 -12.34
N ARG A 135 -0.22 12.14 -11.28
CA ARG A 135 -0.71 13.52 -11.14
C ARG A 135 0.14 14.38 -10.23
N ALA A 136 0.84 13.76 -9.29
CA ALA A 136 1.79 14.46 -8.45
C ALA A 136 2.83 13.49 -7.90
N ALA A 137 4.04 13.98 -7.69
CA ALA A 137 5.09 13.30 -6.97
C ALA A 137 5.74 14.27 -6.00
N GLY A 138 6.22 13.77 -4.86
CA GLY A 138 6.95 14.58 -3.92
C GLY A 138 7.88 13.75 -3.04
N GLU A 139 8.86 14.45 -2.49
CA GLU A 139 9.73 13.94 -1.43
C GLU A 139 9.40 14.67 -0.14
N CYS A 140 9.29 13.90 0.93
CA CYS A 140 9.11 14.39 2.28
C CYS A 140 10.21 13.88 3.18
N SER A 141 10.55 14.70 4.16
CA SER A 141 11.33 14.30 5.31
C SER A 141 10.39 14.06 6.51
N VAL A 142 10.45 12.86 7.07
CA VAL A 142 9.74 12.48 8.28
C VAL A 142 10.67 12.61 9.47
N TYR A 143 10.26 13.42 10.43
CA TYR A 143 10.99 13.69 11.67
C TYR A 143 10.18 13.18 12.83
N SER A 144 10.70 12.22 13.59
CA SER A 144 10.04 11.73 14.81
C SER A 144 10.95 11.86 16.00
N LYS A 145 10.42 12.41 17.08
CA LYS A 145 11.01 12.39 18.41
C LYS A 145 9.99 11.77 19.35
N MET A 146 10.22 10.52 19.74
CA MET A 146 9.29 9.76 20.60
C MET A 146 7.87 9.71 20.02
N ASP A 147 6.90 10.35 20.66
CA ASP A 147 5.49 10.38 20.26
C ASP A 147 5.11 11.56 19.36
N HIS A 148 6.07 12.43 19.04
CA HIS A 148 5.87 13.56 18.14
C HIS A 148 6.47 13.28 16.77
N THR A 149 5.62 13.25 15.75
CA THR A 149 6.03 13.09 14.35
C THR A 149 5.57 14.27 13.51
N TYR A 150 6.47 14.84 12.72
CA TYR A 150 6.18 15.85 11.72
C TYR A 150 6.69 15.39 10.36
N VAL A 151 5.96 15.77 9.32
CA VAL A 151 6.33 15.53 7.92
C VAL A 151 6.53 16.89 7.28
N GLY A 152 7.74 17.14 6.80
CA GLY A 152 8.05 18.31 5.97
C GLY A 152 8.09 17.91 4.51
N THR A 153 7.48 18.71 3.64
CA THR A 153 7.65 18.53 2.20
C THR A 153 8.98 19.14 1.78
N ASP A 154 9.85 18.35 1.17
CA ASP A 154 11.16 18.78 0.68
C ASP A 154 11.06 19.27 -0.78
N SER A 155 10.27 18.56 -1.58
CA SER A 155 10.01 18.91 -2.96
C SER A 155 8.73 18.28 -3.47
N ILE A 156 8.08 18.93 -4.44
CA ILE A 156 6.83 18.46 -5.04
C ILE A 156 6.76 18.87 -6.51
N VAL A 157 6.05 18.10 -7.30
CA VAL A 157 5.64 18.45 -8.66
C VAL A 157 4.19 18.05 -8.87
N SER A 158 3.45 18.86 -9.63
CA SER A 158 2.14 18.51 -10.17
C SER A 158 2.28 18.25 -11.66
N LEU A 159 1.66 17.20 -12.14
CA LEU A 159 1.81 16.69 -13.50
C LEU A 159 0.45 16.58 -14.18
N ASP A 160 0.48 16.61 -15.51
CA ASP A 160 -0.70 16.49 -16.38
C ASP A 160 -1.12 15.04 -16.65
N GLY A 161 -0.46 14.05 -16.04
CA GLY A 161 -0.69 12.62 -16.27
C GLY A 161 -0.06 12.04 -17.54
N ARG A 162 0.61 12.85 -18.36
CA ARG A 162 1.26 12.41 -19.62
C ARG A 162 2.77 12.65 -19.63
N THR A 163 3.28 13.27 -18.56
CA THR A 163 4.68 13.65 -18.42
C THR A 163 5.51 12.47 -17.91
N ASP A 164 6.42 11.95 -18.72
CA ASP A 164 7.29 10.82 -18.37
C ASP A 164 8.55 11.23 -17.60
N ASN A 165 9.04 12.45 -17.82
CA ASN A 165 10.25 12.99 -17.17
C ASN A 165 9.94 14.33 -16.52
N PHE A 166 10.28 14.46 -15.25
CA PHE A 166 10.02 15.66 -14.47
C PHE A 166 11.08 15.84 -13.39
N ASP A 167 11.34 17.09 -13.03
CA ASP A 167 12.15 17.45 -11.88
C ASP A 167 11.23 17.87 -10.72
N LEU A 168 11.59 17.45 -9.51
CA LEU A 168 10.88 17.89 -8.31
C LEU A 168 11.24 19.34 -7.98
N VAL A 169 10.23 20.15 -7.67
CA VAL A 169 10.44 21.55 -7.28
C VAL A 169 10.62 21.63 -5.78
N LYS A 170 11.78 22.12 -5.33
CA LYS A 170 12.08 22.28 -3.90
C LYS A 170 11.09 23.23 -3.23
N THR A 171 10.61 22.83 -2.06
CA THR A 171 9.80 23.66 -1.19
C THR A 171 10.69 24.30 -0.12
N ASN A 172 10.62 25.63 0.02
CA ASN A 172 11.51 26.40 0.90
C ASN A 172 11.03 26.48 2.36
N ARG A 173 10.21 25.55 2.81
CA ARG A 173 9.49 25.60 4.10
C ARG A 173 9.36 24.14 4.50
N ASP A 174 10.05 23.63 5.50
CA ASP A 174 9.47 23.56 6.85
C ASP A 174 10.49 23.18 7.94
N ARG A 175 11.75 22.90 7.58
CA ARG A 175 12.69 22.21 8.48
C ARG A 175 12.97 22.96 9.78
N THR A 176 13.25 24.27 9.70
CA THR A 176 13.53 25.08 10.89
C THR A 176 12.33 25.15 11.83
N GLU A 177 11.11 25.22 11.29
CA GLU A 177 9.90 25.22 12.09
C GLU A 177 9.64 23.86 12.73
N ILE A 178 9.85 22.77 11.98
CA ILE A 178 9.76 21.40 12.52
C ILE A 178 10.76 21.18 13.66
N PHE A 179 12.01 21.62 13.50
CA PHE A 179 13.03 21.52 14.55
C PHE A 179 12.63 22.28 15.81
N LYS A 180 12.10 23.50 15.64
CA LYS A 180 11.56 24.29 16.75
C LYS A 180 10.41 23.57 17.46
N ARG A 181 9.49 22.94 16.71
CA ARG A 181 8.36 22.18 17.27
C ARG A 181 8.79 20.90 17.98
N LEU A 182 9.84 20.23 17.49
CA LEU A 182 10.43 19.03 18.10
C LEU A 182 11.40 19.33 19.24
N GLY A 183 11.82 20.59 19.40
CA GLY A 183 12.85 20.97 20.36
C GLY A 183 14.18 20.27 20.08
N VAL A 184 14.61 20.27 18.81
CA VAL A 184 15.91 19.75 18.36
C VAL A 184 16.65 20.81 17.56
N SER A 185 17.98 20.74 17.55
CA SER A 185 18.85 21.65 16.80
C SER A 185 19.40 21.03 15.51
N SER A 186 19.47 19.70 15.42
CA SER A 186 19.92 18.98 14.24
C SER A 186 19.16 17.66 14.02
N ILE A 187 19.38 17.04 12.85
CA ILE A 187 18.86 15.70 12.54
C ILE A 187 19.54 14.63 13.42
N ASP A 188 20.80 14.85 13.82
CA ASP A 188 21.58 13.88 14.62
C ASP A 188 20.96 13.63 15.99
N GLU A 189 20.12 14.54 16.50
CA GLU A 189 19.36 14.33 17.74
C GLU A 189 18.17 13.37 17.56
N LEU A 190 17.86 12.97 16.32
CA LEU A 190 16.77 12.05 15.98
C LEU A 190 17.25 10.66 15.55
N ILE A 191 18.56 10.50 15.27
CA ILE A 191 19.19 9.25 14.79
C ILE A 191 19.90 8.55 15.95
#